data_AF-A0AAV2BC49-F1
#
_entry.id   AF-A0AAV2BC49-F1
#
_cell.length_a   1.000
_cell.length_b   1.000
_cell.length_c   1.000
_cell.angle_alpha   90.00
_cell.angle_beta   90.00
_cell.angle_gamma   90.00
#
_symmetry.space_group_name_H-M   'P 1'
#
loop_
_entity.id
_entity.type
_entity.pdbx_description
1 polymer ?
#
loop_
_entity_poly.entity_id
_entity_poly.type
_entity_poly.pdbx_seq_one_letter_code
_entity_poly.pdbx_strand_id
1 'polypeptide(L)'
;FCGGSGSLHFEPLKPAKYGASDLSVADCTQRFDMSAISLLLLLALVSPRLQAYTFSEYLNTESGYCEGESYGRIPVGEEGFDDSRCERIECSQGFRHVVGCGKVLKPEDPRCRIVDGEGHYPHCCPDIKCDLNVV
;
A
#
# COMPACT_ATOMS: atom_id res chain seq x y z
N PHE A 1 -28.75 24.59 -5.42
CA PHE A 1 -28.83 26.03 -5.76
C PHE A 1 -29.61 26.75 -4.67
N CYS A 2 -28.95 27.73 -4.05
CA CYS A 2 -29.38 28.80 -3.12
C CYS A 2 -28.08 29.14 -2.37
N GLY A 3 -27.37 30.25 -2.52
CA GLY A 3 -27.74 31.60 -2.91
C GLY A 3 -27.57 32.51 -1.68
N GLY A 4 -26.50 33.32 -1.61
CA GLY A 4 -26.32 34.33 -0.56
C GLY A 4 -24.87 34.76 -0.31
N SER A 5 -24.56 36.01 -0.67
CA SER A 5 -23.26 36.68 -0.64
C SER A 5 -22.74 37.08 0.75
N GLY A 6 -21.42 37.19 0.90
CA GLY A 6 -20.77 37.91 2.01
C GLY A 6 -19.24 37.85 1.92
N SER A 7 -18.60 38.99 1.66
CA SER A 7 -17.14 39.16 1.53
C SER A 7 -16.43 39.34 2.87
N LEU A 8 -15.18 38.87 2.91
CA LEU A 8 -14.01 39.36 3.66
C LEU A 8 -14.07 39.41 5.20
N HIS A 9 -13.29 38.56 5.86
CA HIS A 9 -12.10 39.01 6.62
C HIS A 9 -11.32 37.79 7.14
N PHE A 10 -10.00 37.78 6.94
CA PHE A 10 -9.06 36.85 7.57
C PHE A 10 -8.33 37.65 8.66
N GLU A 11 -8.46 37.26 9.92
CA GLU A 11 -7.46 37.54 10.95
C GLU A 11 -7.46 36.42 12.01
N PRO A 12 -6.29 36.10 12.62
CA PRO A 12 -6.05 34.84 13.29
C PRO A 12 -6.23 34.96 14.81
N LEU A 13 -6.85 33.97 15.46
CA LEU A 13 -6.89 33.87 16.91
C LEU A 13 -6.50 32.47 17.42
N LYS A 14 -5.63 32.52 18.42
CA LYS A 14 -4.98 31.50 19.25
C LYS A 14 -5.98 30.58 20.00
N PRO A 15 -5.50 29.50 20.66
CA PRO A 15 -6.22 28.24 20.78
C PRO A 15 -7.35 28.29 21.80
N ALA A 16 -8.54 27.88 21.40
CA ALA A 16 -9.68 27.72 22.30
C ALA A 16 -9.68 26.31 22.91
N LYS A 17 -9.52 26.26 24.23
CA LYS A 17 -9.97 25.14 25.06
C LYS A 17 -11.47 24.95 24.83
N TYR A 18 -11.89 23.83 24.25
CA TYR A 18 -13.30 23.46 24.24
C TYR A 18 -13.57 22.46 25.36
N GLY A 19 -14.06 23.00 26.47
CA GLY A 19 -14.83 22.25 27.45
C GLY A 19 -16.16 21.82 26.85
N ALA A 20 -16.69 20.73 27.41
CA ALA A 20 -17.95 20.10 27.08
C ALA A 20 -19.09 21.13 26.92
N SER A 21 -19.78 21.04 25.78
CA SER A 21 -21.13 21.56 25.63
C SER A 21 -21.91 20.52 24.83
N ASP A 22 -22.93 19.99 25.49
CA ASP A 22 -23.91 19.07 24.96
C ASP A 22 -24.43 19.53 23.60
N LEU A 23 -24.06 18.79 22.55
CA LEU A 23 -24.76 18.83 21.28
C LEU A 23 -25.36 17.44 21.06
N SER A 24 -26.59 17.32 21.58
CA SER A 24 -27.67 16.48 21.07
C SER A 24 -27.24 15.52 19.96
N VAL A 25 -27.04 14.26 20.35
CA VAL A 25 -27.04 13.10 19.44
C VAL A 25 -28.47 12.92 18.93
N ALA A 26 -28.95 13.89 18.16
CA ALA A 26 -30.18 13.79 17.39
C ALA A 26 -29.83 13.08 16.08
N ASP A 27 -29.79 11.76 16.19
CA ASP A 27 -30.38 10.85 15.21
C ASP A 27 -29.99 11.09 13.74
N CYS A 28 -28.70 10.93 13.44
CA CYS A 28 -28.27 10.38 12.16
C CYS A 28 -28.12 8.86 12.27
N THR A 29 -29.16 8.14 12.75
CA THR A 29 -29.28 6.73 12.36
C THR A 29 -29.63 6.70 10.88
N GLN A 30 -28.59 6.71 10.04
CA GLN A 30 -28.70 6.19 8.69
C GLN A 30 -29.41 4.84 8.80
N ARG A 31 -30.62 4.74 8.23
CA ARG A 31 -31.20 3.47 7.79
C ARG A 31 -30.24 2.91 6.75
N PHE A 32 -29.16 2.31 7.21
CA PHE A 32 -28.37 1.44 6.38
C PHE A 32 -29.25 0.24 6.12
N ASP A 33 -29.84 0.22 4.93
CA ASP A 33 -30.61 -0.88 4.39
C ASP A 33 -29.84 -2.19 4.69
N MET A 34 -30.43 -3.13 5.42
CA MET A 34 -29.77 -4.41 5.77
C MET A 34 -29.21 -5.11 4.53
N SER A 35 -29.89 -4.89 3.40
CA SER A 35 -29.49 -5.33 2.06
C SER A 35 -28.17 -4.69 1.60
N ALA A 36 -27.97 -3.39 1.84
CA ALA A 36 -26.74 -2.66 1.50
C ALA A 36 -25.56 -3.07 2.39
N ILE A 37 -25.78 -3.31 3.69
CA ILE A 37 -24.74 -3.83 4.59
C ILE A 37 -24.29 -5.24 4.14
N SER A 38 -25.25 -6.10 3.79
CA SER A 38 -24.95 -7.45 3.31
C SER A 38 -24.15 -7.42 1.99
N LEU A 39 -24.52 -6.52 1.06
CA LEU A 39 -23.78 -6.34 -0.20
C LEU A 39 -22.36 -5.81 0.02
N LEU A 40 -22.17 -4.86 0.94
CA LEU A 40 -20.85 -4.33 1.31
C LEU A 40 -19.96 -5.40 1.95
N LEU A 41 -20.51 -6.26 2.82
CA LEU A 41 -19.78 -7.38 3.42
C LEU A 41 -19.35 -8.41 2.37
N LEU A 42 -20.22 -8.73 1.42
CA LEU A 42 -19.89 -9.63 0.31
C LEU A 42 -18.80 -9.05 -0.60
N LEU A 43 -18.85 -7.75 -0.93
CA LEU A 43 -17.82 -7.07 -1.72
C LEU A 43 -16.46 -7.06 -1.00
N ALA A 44 -16.44 -6.87 0.32
CA ALA A 44 -15.21 -6.91 1.11
C ALA A 44 -14.56 -8.31 1.08
N LEU A 45 -15.36 -9.39 1.10
CA LEU A 45 -14.86 -10.77 1.03
C LEU A 45 -14.25 -11.15 -0.33
N VAL A 46 -14.68 -10.48 -1.41
CA VAL A 46 -14.23 -10.77 -2.79
C VAL A 46 -13.00 -9.95 -3.20
N SER A 47 -12.54 -9.02 -2.35
CA SER A 47 -11.35 -8.22 -2.67
C SER A 47 -10.11 -9.11 -2.88
N PRO A 48 -9.49 -9.12 -4.09
CA PRO A 48 -8.33 -9.96 -4.36
C PRO A 48 -7.19 -9.53 -3.44
N ARG A 49 -6.65 -10.49 -2.69
CA ARG A 49 -5.47 -10.29 -1.84
C ARG A 49 -4.22 -10.23 -2.72
N LEU A 50 -4.00 -9.12 -3.41
CA LEU A 50 -2.71 -8.86 -4.05
C LEU A 50 -1.71 -8.54 -2.93
N GLN A 51 -1.01 -9.56 -2.42
CA GLN A 51 -0.09 -9.40 -1.29
C GLN A 51 1.29 -8.89 -1.73
N ALA A 52 1.37 -8.00 -2.73
CA ALA A 52 2.58 -7.21 -2.91
C ALA A 52 2.76 -6.36 -1.64
N TYR A 53 3.97 -6.36 -1.07
CA TYR A 53 4.27 -5.45 0.02
C TYR A 53 5.12 -4.31 -0.49
N THR A 54 4.82 -3.15 0.06
CA THR A 54 5.60 -1.96 -0.14
C THR A 54 5.77 -1.26 1.20
N PHE A 55 6.95 -0.74 1.44
CA PHE A 55 7.22 0.06 2.63
C PHE A 55 8.17 1.20 2.29
N SER A 56 8.04 2.29 3.03
CA SER A 56 8.98 3.40 3.00
C SER A 56 9.63 3.52 4.36
N GLU A 57 10.93 3.75 4.37
CA GLU A 57 11.72 3.91 5.60
C GLU A 57 12.60 5.15 5.49
N TYR A 58 12.75 5.88 6.59
CA TYR A 58 13.64 7.04 6.67
C TYR A 58 15.08 6.61 6.91
N LEU A 59 16.02 7.25 6.22
CA LEU A 59 17.46 7.02 6.37
C LEU A 59 18.25 8.31 6.15
N ASN A 60 19.43 8.36 6.76
CA ASN A 60 20.38 9.42 6.46
C ASN A 60 20.94 9.20 5.04
N THR A 61 20.72 10.19 4.18
CA THR A 61 21.19 10.23 2.79
C THR A 61 22.08 11.45 2.53
N GLU A 62 22.64 12.05 3.59
CA GLU A 62 23.54 13.21 3.49
C GLU A 62 24.80 12.89 2.71
N SER A 63 25.18 11.60 2.65
CA SER A 63 26.26 11.07 1.81
C SER A 63 25.92 11.06 0.31
N GLY A 64 24.65 11.27 -0.06
CA GLY A 64 24.14 11.12 -1.43
C GLY A 64 23.72 9.69 -1.80
N TYR A 65 23.67 8.77 -0.83
CA TYR A 65 23.33 7.36 -1.06
C TYR A 65 22.34 6.82 -0.03
N CYS A 66 21.53 5.85 -0.45
CA CYS A 66 20.83 4.91 0.43
C CYS A 66 21.71 3.69 0.63
N GLU A 67 22.04 3.37 1.88
CA GLU A 67 22.92 2.26 2.22
C GLU A 67 22.14 1.16 2.95
N GLY A 68 22.39 -0.09 2.59
CA GLY A 68 21.80 -1.27 3.23
C GLY A 68 22.72 -2.48 3.10
N GLU A 69 22.63 -3.40 4.07
CA GLU A 69 23.53 -4.56 4.13
C GLU A 69 23.35 -5.53 2.95
N SER A 70 22.11 -5.70 2.49
CA SER A 70 21.77 -6.69 1.46
C SER A 70 21.92 -6.20 0.02
N TYR A 71 21.74 -4.90 -0.21
CA TYR A 71 21.77 -4.29 -1.55
C TYR A 71 22.92 -3.29 -1.75
N GLY A 72 23.74 -3.06 -0.73
CA GLY A 72 24.88 -2.15 -0.79
C GLY A 72 24.47 -0.68 -0.80
N ARG A 73 24.96 0.08 -1.78
CA ARG A 73 24.80 1.55 -1.86
C ARG A 73 24.10 1.93 -3.15
N ILE A 74 23.01 2.69 -3.04
CA ILE A 74 22.21 3.18 -4.17
C ILE A 74 22.30 4.71 -4.17
N PRO A 75 22.68 5.38 -5.27
CA PRO A 75 22.67 6.84 -5.34
C PRO A 75 21.26 7.41 -5.16
N VAL A 76 21.15 8.57 -4.52
CA VAL A 76 19.86 9.29 -4.41
C VAL A 76 19.35 9.66 -5.81
N GLY A 77 18.10 9.31 -6.10
CA GLY A 77 17.44 9.49 -7.39
C GLY A 77 17.50 8.25 -8.30
N GLU A 78 18.25 7.22 -7.91
CA GLU A 78 18.37 5.98 -8.66
C GLU A 78 17.60 4.84 -7.98
N GLU A 79 17.43 3.74 -8.72
CA GLU A 79 16.92 2.47 -8.20
C GLU A 79 18.03 1.43 -8.06
N GLY A 80 17.84 0.52 -7.11
CA GLY A 80 18.67 -0.65 -6.90
C GLY A 80 17.82 -1.87 -6.59
N PHE A 81 18.48 -3.02 -6.51
CA PHE A 81 17.83 -4.31 -6.34
C PHE A 81 18.48 -5.09 -5.21
N ASP A 82 17.65 -5.72 -4.39
CA ASP A 82 18.05 -6.74 -3.44
C ASP A 82 17.62 -8.10 -3.98
N ASP A 83 18.52 -8.76 -4.71
CA ASP A 83 18.22 -10.05 -5.33
C ASP A 83 18.06 -11.18 -4.31
N SER A 84 18.62 -11.02 -3.11
CA SER A 84 18.47 -12.00 -2.03
C SER A 84 17.04 -12.04 -1.48
N ARG A 85 16.35 -10.89 -1.54
CA ARG A 85 14.96 -10.73 -1.10
C ARG A 85 13.98 -10.52 -2.25
N CYS A 86 14.48 -10.47 -3.48
CA CYS A 86 13.73 -10.09 -4.67
C CYS A 86 12.95 -8.77 -4.48
N GLU A 87 13.65 -7.72 -4.05
CA GLU A 87 13.09 -6.40 -3.83
C GLU A 87 13.67 -5.37 -4.81
N ARG A 88 12.83 -4.42 -5.24
CA ARG A 88 13.26 -3.19 -5.91
C ARG A 88 13.22 -2.05 -4.91
N ILE A 89 14.29 -1.26 -4.89
CA ILE A 89 14.49 -0.18 -3.95
C ILE A 89 14.68 1.11 -4.71
N GLU A 90 13.82 2.08 -4.47
CA GLU A 90 13.93 3.44 -4.99
C GLU A 90 14.54 4.33 -3.91
N CYS A 91 15.71 4.90 -4.20
CA CYS A 91 16.42 5.76 -3.26
C CYS A 91 16.03 7.22 -3.48
N SER A 92 15.46 7.85 -2.46
CA SER A 92 15.08 9.26 -2.47
C SER A 92 15.80 10.03 -1.36
N GLN A 93 15.74 11.35 -1.40
CA GLN A 93 16.36 12.16 -0.36
C GLN A 93 15.60 11.97 0.97
N GLY A 94 16.30 11.44 1.96
CA GLY A 94 15.81 11.22 3.33
C GLY A 94 15.04 9.92 3.57
N PHE A 95 14.75 9.13 2.52
CA PHE A 95 14.02 7.88 2.65
C PHE A 95 14.27 6.95 1.46
N ARG A 96 13.98 5.65 1.65
CA ARG A 96 13.93 4.65 0.59
C ARG A 96 12.54 4.08 0.49
N HIS A 97 12.12 3.76 -0.72
CA HIS A 97 10.88 3.06 -0.98
C HIS A 97 11.19 1.67 -1.51
N VAL A 98 10.65 0.64 -0.87
CA VAL A 98 10.94 -0.76 -1.20
C VAL A 98 9.67 -1.43 -1.67
N VAL A 99 9.78 -2.22 -2.74
CA VAL A 99 8.71 -3.02 -3.31
C VAL A 99 9.19 -4.47 -3.43
N GLY A 100 8.44 -5.40 -2.87
CA GLY A 100 8.74 -6.83 -2.93
C GLY A 100 7.65 -7.64 -3.62
N CYS A 101 7.94 -8.93 -3.80
CA CYS A 101 7.01 -9.87 -4.43
C CYS A 101 5.76 -10.11 -3.58
N GLY A 102 4.67 -10.45 -4.29
CA GLY A 102 3.46 -10.91 -3.65
C GLY A 102 3.55 -12.36 -3.16
N LYS A 103 2.79 -12.71 -2.12
CA LYS A 103 2.59 -14.13 -1.81
C LYS A 103 1.73 -14.79 -2.88
N VAL A 104 2.26 -15.86 -3.46
CA VAL A 104 1.54 -16.75 -4.38
C VAL A 104 1.04 -17.95 -3.59
N LEU A 105 -0.26 -18.23 -3.68
CA LEU A 105 -0.86 -19.41 -3.05
C LEU A 105 -0.69 -20.62 -3.96
N LYS A 106 -0.36 -21.77 -3.37
CA LYS A 106 -0.24 -23.02 -4.12
C LYS A 106 -1.61 -23.38 -4.72
N PRO A 107 -1.70 -23.59 -6.05
CA PRO A 107 -2.93 -24.05 -6.67
C PRO A 107 -3.34 -25.44 -6.17
N GLU A 108 -4.64 -25.71 -6.14
CA GLU A 108 -5.17 -27.05 -5.83
C GLU A 108 -4.87 -28.06 -6.94
N ASP A 109 -4.71 -27.59 -8.19
CA ASP A 109 -4.40 -28.44 -9.34
C ASP A 109 -2.99 -29.04 -9.21
N PRO A 110 -2.85 -30.38 -9.16
CA PRO A 110 -1.55 -31.04 -9.02
C PRO A 110 -0.62 -30.84 -10.23
N ARG A 111 -1.14 -30.40 -11.38
CA ARG A 111 -0.34 -30.08 -12.57
C ARG A 111 0.34 -28.72 -12.47
N CYS A 112 -0.05 -27.92 -11.48
CA CYS A 112 0.49 -26.59 -11.26
C CYS A 112 1.48 -26.59 -10.09
N ARG A 113 2.62 -25.92 -10.28
CA ARG A 113 3.63 -25.69 -9.26
C ARG A 113 4.00 -24.21 -9.20
N ILE A 114 4.36 -23.76 -8.00
CA ILE A 114 5.03 -22.47 -7.83
C ILE A 114 6.48 -22.67 -8.26
N VAL A 115 6.96 -21.78 -9.12
CA VAL A 115 8.37 -21.72 -9.51
C VAL A 115 8.89 -20.33 -9.19
N ASP A 116 10.07 -20.28 -8.59
CA ASP A 116 10.77 -19.01 -8.41
C ASP A 116 11.41 -18.60 -9.73
N GLY A 117 11.38 -17.30 -10.02
CA GLY A 117 12.10 -16.75 -11.15
C GLY A 117 13.56 -16.43 -10.79
N GLU A 118 14.30 -15.88 -11.75
CA GLU A 118 15.70 -15.48 -11.56
C GLU A 118 15.93 -14.04 -12.00
N GLY A 119 16.99 -13.42 -11.48
CA GLY A 119 17.38 -12.04 -11.79
C GLY A 119 16.81 -11.01 -10.82
N HIS A 120 16.56 -9.79 -11.33
CA HIS A 120 16.07 -8.67 -10.53
C HIS A 120 14.54 -8.67 -10.44
N TYR A 121 13.99 -8.03 -9.41
CA TYR A 121 12.56 -7.76 -9.34
C TYR A 121 12.08 -7.04 -10.62
N PRO A 122 10.94 -7.42 -11.23
CA PRO A 122 9.98 -8.43 -10.79
C PRO A 122 10.25 -9.85 -11.31
N HIS A 123 11.35 -10.09 -12.02
CA HIS A 123 11.63 -11.37 -12.68
C HIS A 123 11.96 -12.49 -11.72
N CYS A 124 12.54 -12.20 -10.56
CA CYS A 124 12.78 -13.18 -9.51
C CYS A 124 11.52 -13.57 -8.70
N CYS A 125 10.36 -12.93 -8.94
CA CYS A 125 9.17 -13.24 -8.17
C CYS A 125 8.60 -14.63 -8.51
N PRO A 126 8.01 -15.32 -7.52
CA PRO A 126 7.37 -16.62 -7.74
C PRO A 126 6.18 -16.49 -8.71
N ASP A 127 6.04 -17.47 -9.60
CA ASP A 127 4.95 -17.58 -10.56
C ASP A 127 4.37 -19.01 -10.57
N ILE A 128 3.14 -19.17 -11.05
CA ILE A 128 2.49 -20.48 -11.19
C ILE A 128 2.74 -21.00 -12.61
N LYS A 129 3.37 -22.17 -12.71
CA LYS A 129 3.48 -22.91 -13.98
C LYS A 129 2.65 -24.17 -13.91
N CYS A 130 1.81 -24.37 -14.92
CA CYS A 130 0.97 -25.54 -15.06
C CYS A 130 1.37 -26.35 -16.29
N ASP A 131 1.63 -27.64 -16.11
CA ASP A 131 1.91 -28.57 -17.20
C ASP A 131 0.58 -29.02 -17.84
N LEU A 132 0.18 -28.39 -18.93
CA LEU A 132 -1.08 -28.70 -19.64
C LEU A 132 -1.01 -29.95 -20.53
N ASN A 133 0.16 -30.62 -20.59
CA ASN A 133 0.42 -31.75 -21.47
C ASN A 133 0.31 -33.13 -20.80
N VAL A 134 -0.34 -33.22 -19.64
CA VAL A 134 -0.65 -34.53 -19.03
C VAL A 134 -1.93 -35.07 -19.68
N VAL A 135 -1.76 -35.83 -20.76
CA VAL A 135 -2.78 -36.68 -21.40
C VAL A 135 -2.66 -38.09 -20.84
#